data_AF-A0A497PJ03-F1
#
_entry.id   AF-A0A497PJ03-F1
#
_cell.length_a   1.000
_cell.length_b   1.000
_cell.length_c   1.000
_cell.angle_alpha   90.00
_cell.angle_beta   90.00
_cell.angle_gamma   90.00
#
_symmetry.space_group_name_H-M   'P 1'
#
loop_
_entity.id
_entity.type
_entity.pdbx_description
1 polymer ?
#
loop_
_entity_poly.entity_id
_entity_poly.type
_entity_poly.pdbx_seq_one_letter_code
_entity_poly.pdbx_strand_id
1 'polypeptide(L)' 'MKPIKRRDFITKLRKLGFIGPFSGGKHQFMIYKNYRLAIPSNKEYSIPQVKCILKEIERIIDKKISDKEWENL' A
#
# COMPACT_ATOMS: atom_id res chain seq x y z
N MET A 1 -4.84 -5.45 13.05
CA MET A 1 -3.95 -4.45 12.41
C MET A 1 -3.08 -3.73 13.43
N LYS A 2 -1.85 -3.36 13.03
CA LYS A 2 -0.89 -2.55 13.81
C LYS A 2 -0.29 -1.45 12.92
N PRO A 3 0.31 -0.38 13.49
CA PRO A 3 1.15 0.53 12.72
C PRO A 3 2.22 -0.25 11.94
N ILE A 4 2.55 0.23 10.74
CA ILE A 4 3.46 -0.47 9.84
C ILE A 4 4.52 0.48 9.31
N LYS A 5 5.78 0.02 9.32
CA LYS A 5 6.86 0.77 8.68
C LYS A 5 6.61 0.84 7.18
N ARG A 6 6.92 1.98 6.58
CA ARG A 6 6.75 2.21 5.14
C ARG A 6 7.38 1.14 4.27
N ARG A 7 8.58 0.67 4.65
CA ARG A 7 9.29 -0.39 3.93
C ARG A 7 8.48 -1.70 3.91
N ASP A 8 7.86 -2.06 5.04
CA ASP A 8 7.13 -3.32 5.19
C ASP A 8 5.79 -3.22 4.46
N PHE A 9 5.17 -2.02 4.47
CA PHE A 9 4.00 -1.71 3.64
C PHE A 9 4.27 -1.91 2.14
N ILE A 10 5.38 -1.37 1.63
CA ILE A 10 5.78 -1.54 0.23
C ILE A 10 6.05 -3.00 -0.11
N THR A 11 6.69 -3.75 0.78
CA THR A 11 6.91 -5.20 0.58
C THR A 11 5.58 -5.94 0.44
N LYS A 12 4.57 -5.63 1.27
CA LYS A 12 3.23 -6.22 1.14
C LYS A 12 2.55 -5.83 -0.17
N LEU A 13 2.67 -4.58 -0.61
CA LEU A 13 2.15 -4.14 -1.91
C LEU A 13 2.79 -4.91 -3.08
N ARG A 14 4.09 -5.18 -3.03
CA ARG A 14 4.76 -6.01 -4.04
C ARG A 14 4.20 -7.43 -4.10
N LYS A 15 3.89 -8.03 -2.94
CA LYS A 15 3.22 -9.34 -2.88
C LYS A 15 1.81 -9.33 -3.47
N LEU A 16 1.12 -8.20 -3.42
CA LEU A 16 -0.17 -7.97 -4.09
C LEU A 16 -0.04 -7.70 -5.60
N GLY A 17 1.18 -7.66 -6.14
CA GLY A 17 1.43 -7.43 -7.57
C GLY A 17 1.65 -5.97 -7.96
N PHE A 18 1.83 -5.05 -7.00
CA PHE A 18 2.22 -3.68 -7.31
C PHE A 18 3.71 -3.61 -7.68
N ILE A 19 4.05 -2.81 -8.68
CA ILE A 19 5.41 -2.60 -9.18
C ILE A 19 5.94 -1.24 -8.68
N GLY A 20 7.22 -1.19 -8.30
CA GLY A 20 7.90 0.01 -7.82
C GLY A 20 8.59 -0.18 -6.44
N PRO A 21 8.75 0.90 -5.64
CA PRO A 21 8.24 2.25 -5.85
C PRO A 21 9.06 3.03 -6.90
N PHE A 22 8.37 3.83 -7.69
CA PHE A 22 8.95 4.79 -8.62
C PHE A 22 9.06 6.16 -7.96
N SER A 23 10.14 6.89 -8.27
CA SER A 23 10.30 8.27 -7.83
C SER A 23 9.32 9.17 -8.57
N GLY A 24 8.46 9.86 -7.83
CA GLY A 24 7.73 11.04 -8.31
C GLY A 24 8.39 12.31 -7.76
N GLY A 25 7.72 13.46 -7.89
CA GLY A 25 8.17 14.72 -7.26
C GLY A 25 8.24 14.61 -5.74
N LYS A 26 7.14 14.90 -5.04
CA LYS A 26 7.11 14.90 -3.57
C LYS A 26 6.90 13.51 -2.95
N HIS A 27 6.20 12.62 -3.66
CA HIS A 27 5.86 11.29 -3.18
C HIS A 27 6.26 10.24 -4.22
N GLN A 28 6.76 9.11 -3.72
CA GLN A 28 6.92 7.91 -4.52
C GLN A 28 5.54 7.34 -4.85
N PHE A 29 5.46 6.51 -5.88
CA PHE A 29 4.23 5.83 -6.26
C PHE A 29 4.52 4.39 -6.71
N MET A 30 3.50 3.55 -6.67
CA MET A 30 3.53 2.18 -7.18
C MET A 30 2.45 2.00 -8.24
N ILE A 31 2.68 1.09 -9.19
CA ILE A 31 1.78 0.83 -10.31
C ILE A 31 1.15 -0.55 -10.15
N TYR A 32 -0.15 -0.66 -10.38
CA TYR A 32 -0.86 -1.93 -10.53
C TYR A 32 -1.66 -1.88 -11.83
N LYS A 33 -1.25 -2.63 -12.85
CA LYS A 33 -1.79 -2.53 -14.22
C LYS A 33 -1.77 -1.07 -14.69
N ASN A 34 -2.94 -0.44 -14.88
CA ASN A 34 -3.09 0.94 -15.33
C ASN A 34 -3.29 1.94 -14.17
N TYR A 35 -3.30 1.47 -12.91
CA TYR A 35 -3.52 2.30 -11.73
C TYR A 35 -2.21 2.75 -11.11
N ARG A 36 -2.20 4.01 -10.66
CA ARG A 36 -1.08 4.63 -9.95
C ARG A 36 -1.49 4.92 -8.51
N LEU A 37 -0.84 4.26 -7.56
CA LEU A 37 -1.04 4.47 -6.13
C LEU A 37 0.10 5.34 -5.58
N ALA A 38 -0.22 6.55 -5.11
CA ALA A 38 0.75 7.38 -4.40
C ALA A 38 1.07 6.79 -3.01
N ILE A 39 2.35 6.76 -2.65
CA ILE A 39 2.84 6.20 -1.38
C ILE A 39 3.37 7.35 -0.51
N PRO A 40 2.70 7.68 0.61
CA PRO A 40 3.15 8.74 1.50
C PRO A 40 4.60 8.55 1.98
N SER A 41 5.32 9.65 2.17
CA SER A 41 6.76 9.62 2.49
C SER A 41 7.06 9.40 3.98
N ASN A 42 6.04 9.26 4.83
CA ASN A 42 6.19 9.01 6.27
C ASN A 42 6.94 7.70 6.53
N LYS A 43 7.84 7.66 7.53
CA LYS A 43 8.61 6.46 7.87
C LYS A 43 7.73 5.30 8.36
N GLU A 44 6.62 5.63 9.01
CA GLU A 44 5.65 4.70 9.57
C GLU A 44 4.23 5.23 9.33
N TYR A 45 3.29 4.31 9.14
CA TYR A 45 1.88 4.61 8.97
C TYR A 45 1.08 4.19 10.18
N SER A 46 0.25 5.10 10.68
CA SER A 46 -0.72 4.80 11.74
C SER A 46 -1.83 3.87 11.22
N ILE A 47 -2.52 3.18 12.13
CA ILE A 47 -3.63 2.28 11.74
C ILE A 47 -4.69 3.01 10.88
N PRO A 48 -5.14 4.24 11.21
CA PRO A 48 -6.07 4.99 10.36
C PRO A 48 -5.52 5.27 8.95
N GLN A 49 -4.24 5.61 8.84
CA GLN A 49 -3.60 5.84 7.53
C GLN A 49 -3.56 4.56 6.70
N VAL A 50 -3.15 3.43 7.29
CA VAL A 50 -3.13 2.15 6.59
C VAL A 50 -4.53 1.75 6.14
N LYS A 51 -5.55 1.89 7.00
CA LYS A 51 -6.95 1.60 6.62
C LYS A 51 -7.45 2.48 5.48
N CYS A 52 -7.07 3.76 5.47
CA CYS A 52 -7.43 4.68 4.39
C CYS A 52 -6.83 4.22 3.05
N ILE A 53 -5.53 3.90 3.04
CA ILE A 53 -4.83 3.46 1.82
C ILE A 53 -5.31 2.06 1.40
N LEU A 54 -5.62 1.16 2.35
CA LEU A 54 -6.16 -0.17 2.07
C LEU A 54 -7.49 -0.11 1.32
N LYS A 55 -8.40 0.78 1.69
CA LYS A 55 -9.66 0.97 0.95
C LYS A 55 -9.42 1.34 -0.51
N GLU A 56 -8.37 2.11 -0.78
CA GLU A 56 -8.00 2.45 -2.16
C GLU A 56 -7.38 1.26 -2.89
N ILE A 57 -6.52 0.49 -2.20
CA ILE A 57 -5.95 -0.74 -2.76
C ILE A 57 -7.05 -1.74 -3.12
N GLU A 58 -8.02 -1.97 -2.23
CA GLU A 58 -9.14 -2.89 -2.47
C GLU A 58 -9.94 -2.52 -3.73
N ARG A 59 -10.11 -1.22 -4.00
CA ARG A 59 -10.72 -0.72 -5.24
C ARG A 59 -9.84 -0.95 -6.46
N ILE A 60 -8.53 -0.71 -6.34
CA ILE A 60 -7.57 -0.88 -7.44
C ILE A 60 -7.47 -2.35 -7.89
N ILE A 61 -7.47 -3.28 -6.94
CA ILE A 61 -7.33 -4.72 -7.23
C ILE A 61 -8.68 -5.45 -7.37
N ASP A 62 -9.79 -4.73 -7.23
CA ASP A 62 -11.16 -5.25 -7.23
C ASP A 62 -11.34 -6.47 -6.30
N LYS A 63 -10.75 -6.40 -5.11
CA LYS A 63 -10.75 -7.48 -4.12
C LYS A 63 -10.70 -6.90 -2.71
N LYS A 64 -11.58 -7.40 -1.83
CA LYS A 64 -11.51 -7.11 -0.39
C LYS A 64 -10.35 -7.86 0.24
N ILE A 65 -9.59 -7.16 1.10
CA ILE A 65 -8.48 -7.74 1.86
C ILE A 65 -8.89 -7.70 3.33
N SER A 66 -9.08 -8.88 3.93
CA SER A 66 -9.34 -8.95 5.37
C SER A 66 -8.12 -8.50 6.18
N ASP A 67 -8.32 -8.02 7.41
CA ASP A 67 -7.21 -7.67 8.31
C ASP A 67 -6.23 -8.85 8.49
N LYS A 68 -6.75 -10.09 8.54
CA LYS A 68 -5.94 -11.32 8.68
C LYS A 68 -5.14 -11.62 7.41
N GLU A 69 -5.74 -11.47 6.23
CA GLU A 69 -5.02 -11.60 4.96
C GLU A 69 -3.91 -10.56 4.87
N TRP A 70 -4.22 -9.30 5.19
CA TRP A 70 -3.25 -8.21 5.21
C TRP A 70 -2.08 -8.48 6.16
N GLU A 71 -2.34 -9.07 7.33
CA GLU A 71 -1.30 -9.42 8.29
C GLU A 71 -0.38 -10.54 7.80
N ASN A 72 -0.92 -11.50 7.03
CA ASN A 72 -0.20 -12.67 6.50
C ASN A 72 0.55 -12.42 5.18
N LEU A 73 0.31 -11.28 4.51
CA LEU A 73 1.16 -10.80 3.40
C LEU A 73 2.56 -10.46 3.93
#